data_AF-A0A2V2DP53-F1
#
_entry.id   AF-A0A2V2DP53-F1
#
_cell.length_a   1.000
_cell.length_b   1.000
_cell.length_c   1.000
_cell.angle_alpha   90.00
_cell.angle_beta   90.00
_cell.angle_gamma   90.00
#
_symmetry.space_group_name_H-M   'P 1'
#
loop_
_entity.id
_entity.type
_entity.pdbx_description
1 polymer ?
#
loop_
_entity_poly.entity_id
_entity_poly.type
_entity_poly.pdbx_seq_one_letter_code
_entity_poly.pdbx_strand_id
1 'polypeptide(L)' 'MKKIICKYEYDTEKAVIIKKSTAGAFGDADGYEETLYQTADGKYFIYVNGGTDSAYPKEDIKRIAKDKVEAWIQEHT' A
#
# COMPACT_ATOMS: atom_id res chain seq x y z
N MET A 1 4.40 6.73 6.57
CA MET A 1 3.60 7.69 5.76
C MET A 1 2.25 7.94 6.40
N LYS A 2 1.79 9.21 6.40
CA LYS A 2 0.42 9.56 6.81
C LYS A 2 -0.25 10.38 5.71
N LYS A 3 -1.48 10.05 5.36
CA LYS A 3 -2.23 10.74 4.32
C LYS A 3 -3.71 10.84 4.70
N ILE A 4 -4.26 12.04 4.61
CA ILE A 4 -5.69 12.26 4.84
C ILE A 4 -6.40 12.17 3.48
N ILE A 5 -7.27 11.19 3.31
CA ILE A 5 -8.05 11.00 2.09
C ILE A 5 -9.53 11.06 2.46
N CYS A 6 -10.25 12.01 1.87
CA CYS A 6 -11.70 12.16 2.06
C CYS A 6 -12.11 12.25 3.56
N LYS A 7 -11.41 13.07 4.35
CA LYS A 7 -11.58 13.24 5.81
C LYS A 7 -11.21 12.03 6.68
N TYR A 8 -10.65 10.97 6.10
CA TYR A 8 -10.11 9.84 6.85
C TYR A 8 -8.58 9.91 6.89
N GLU A 9 -8.02 9.77 8.09
CA GLU A 9 -6.57 9.67 8.29
C GLU A 9 -6.15 8.22 8.05
N TYR A 10 -5.26 8.04 7.07
CA TYR A 10 -4.58 6.78 6.80
C TYR A 10 -3.14 6.92 7.28
N ASP A 11 -2.80 6.15 8.29
CA ASP A 11 -1.53 6.22 8.99
C ASP A 11 -0.91 4.82 9.01
N THR A 12 0.26 4.67 8.38
CA THR A 12 0.96 3.38 8.30
C THR A 12 1.51 2.89 9.65
N GLU A 13 1.68 3.79 10.63
CA GLU A 13 2.16 3.44 11.97
C GLU A 13 1.02 2.96 12.87
N LYS A 14 -0.17 3.57 12.74
CA LYS A 14 -1.37 3.13 13.49
C LYS A 14 -2.08 1.94 12.85
N ALA A 15 -1.84 1.68 11.57
CA ALA A 15 -2.48 0.60 10.85
C ALA A 15 -1.73 -0.72 10.96
N VAL A 16 -2.47 -1.81 10.81
CA VAL A 16 -1.93 -3.18 10.85
C VAL A 16 -1.61 -3.63 9.43
N ILE A 17 -0.42 -4.19 9.23
CA ILE A 17 -0.02 -4.79 7.96
C ILE A 17 -0.77 -6.11 7.77
N ILE A 18 -1.56 -6.21 6.70
CA ILE A 18 -2.28 -7.43 6.33
C ILE A 18 -1.42 -8.30 5.42
N LYS A 19 -0.82 -7.67 4.40
CA LYS A 19 -0.03 -8.36 3.37
C LYS A 19 0.98 -7.36 2.80
N LYS A 20 2.18 -7.85 2.48
CA LYS A 20 3.15 -7.11 1.69
C LYS A 20 3.40 -7.85 0.40
N SER A 21 3.47 -7.11 -0.69
CA SER A 21 3.90 -7.57 -2.00
C SER A 21 5.06 -6.69 -2.46
N THR A 22 6.08 -7.33 -3.01
CA THR A 22 7.26 -6.64 -3.53
C THR A 22 7.39 -7.02 -4.99
N ALA A 23 7.29 -6.04 -5.87
CA ALA A 23 7.46 -6.20 -7.29
C ALA A 23 8.84 -5.68 -7.68
N GLY A 24 9.76 -6.60 -7.96
CA GLY A 24 11.15 -6.30 -8.33
C GLY A 24 12.16 -6.75 -7.29
N ALA A 25 13.43 -6.48 -7.57
CA ALA A 25 14.55 -6.83 -6.70
C ALA A 25 15.00 -5.61 -5.87
N PHE A 26 15.62 -5.88 -4.72
CA PHE A 26 16.21 -4.84 -3.90
C PHE A 26 17.32 -4.10 -4.68
N GLY A 27 17.15 -2.80 -4.89
CA GLY A 27 18.08 -1.97 -5.66
C GLY A 27 17.71 -1.80 -7.13
N ASP A 28 16.58 -2.35 -7.57
CA ASP A 28 16.07 -2.12 -8.92
C ASP A 28 15.44 -0.72 -9.04
N ALA A 29 15.82 0.03 -10.07
CA ALA A 29 15.32 1.39 -10.27
C ALA A 29 13.81 1.39 -10.59
N ASP A 30 13.31 0.30 -11.17
CA ASP A 30 11.89 0.06 -11.48
C ASP A 30 11.15 -0.76 -10.39
N GLY A 31 11.86 -1.18 -9.34
CA GLY A 31 11.30 -1.95 -8.23
C GLY A 31 10.38 -1.14 -7.32
N TYR A 32 9.21 -1.70 -7.02
CA TYR A 32 8.24 -1.11 -6.09
C TYR A 32 7.67 -2.14 -5.11
N GLU A 33 7.24 -1.64 -3.97
CA GLU A 33 6.64 -2.41 -2.89
C GLU A 33 5.24 -1.89 -2.63
N GLU A 34 4.30 -2.81 -2.46
CA GLU A 34 2.91 -2.53 -2.15
C GLU A 34 2.53 -3.28 -0.88
N THR A 35 2.26 -2.53 0.18
CA THR A 35 1.87 -3.08 1.47
C THR A 35 0.42 -2.73 1.75
N LEU A 36 -0.40 -3.76 1.92
CA LEU A 36 -1.79 -3.63 2.33
C LEU A 36 -1.87 -3.46 3.85
N TYR A 37 -2.49 -2.36 4.26
CA TYR A 37 -2.75 -2.00 5.64
C TYR A 37 -4.24 -1.98 5.95
N GLN A 38 -4.57 -2.26 7.21
CA GLN A 38 -5.90 -2.11 7.79
C GLN A 38 -5.83 -1.12 8.96
N THR A 39 -6.61 -0.04 8.86
CA THR A 39 -6.80 0.91 9.97
C THR A 39 -7.60 0.27 11.12
N ALA A 40 -7.47 0.81 12.34
CA ALA A 40 -8.24 0.38 13.51
C ALA A 40 -9.77 0.49 13.30
N ASP A 41 -10.22 1.38 12.41
CA ASP A 41 -11.63 1.55 12.03
C ASP A 41 -12.12 0.47 11.05
N GLY A 42 -11.25 -0.45 10.63
CA GLY A 42 -11.58 -1.53 9.68
C GLY A 42 -11.55 -1.12 8.21
N LYS A 43 -11.03 0.07 7.88
CA LYS A 43 -10.77 0.50 6.49
C LYS A 43 -9.43 -0.02 6.00
N TYR A 44 -9.33 -0.27 4.70
CA TYR A 44 -8.12 -0.79 4.07
C TYR A 44 -7.49 0.25 3.14
N PHE A 45 -6.16 0.20 3.06
CA PHE A 45 -5.38 1.03 2.16
C PHE A 45 -4.09 0.34 1.78
N ILE A 46 -3.60 0.63 0.59
CA ILE A 46 -2.34 0.14 0.06
C ILE A 46 -1.34 1.28 0.15
N TYR A 47 -0.24 1.01 0.83
CA TYR A 47 0.95 1.82 0.84
C TYR A 47 1.84 1.35 -0.29
N VAL A 48 2.23 2.25 -1.18
CA VAL A 48 3.12 1.94 -2.30
C VAL A 48 4.40 2.74 -2.14
N ASN A 49 5.57 2.11 -2.30
CA ASN A 49 6.86 2.78 -2.31
C ASN A 49 7.77 2.13 -3.34
N GLY A 50 8.41 2.90 -4.21
CA GLY A 50 9.29 2.37 -5.24
C GLY A 50 10.47 3.28 -5.54
N GLY A 51 11.38 2.77 -6.36
CA GLY A 51 12.53 3.50 -6.88
C GLY A 51 12.12 4.62 -7.83
N THR A 52 13.01 5.58 -8.06
CA THR A 52 12.74 6.80 -8.85
C THR A 52 12.26 6.56 -10.28
N ASP A 53 12.57 5.40 -10.86
CA ASP A 53 12.17 5.02 -12.23
C ASP A 53 10.91 4.13 -12.24
N SER A 54 10.47 3.67 -11.06
CA SER A 54 9.35 2.75 -10.90
C SER A 54 7.99 3.43 -11.11
N ALA A 55 6.94 2.62 -11.30
CA ALA A 55 5.55 3.09 -11.35
C ALA A 55 5.12 3.93 -10.11
N TYR A 56 5.82 3.74 -8.98
CA TYR A 56 5.64 4.48 -7.73
C TYR A 56 6.94 5.14 -7.27
N PRO A 57 7.37 6.26 -7.87
CA PRO A 57 8.67 6.88 -7.58
C PRO A 57 8.75 7.52 -6.20
N LYS A 58 7.63 7.56 -5.46
CA LYS A 58 7.50 8.11 -4.12
C LYS A 58 6.54 7.26 -3.33
N GLU A 59 6.69 7.30 -2.01
CA GLU A 59 5.73 6.70 -1.09
C GLU A 59 4.34 7.36 -1.23
N ASP A 60 3.31 6.57 -1.50
CA ASP A 60 1.91 7.02 -1.59
C ASP A 60 0.95 6.06 -0.88
N ILE A 61 -0.24 6.56 -0.55
CA ILE A 61 -1.31 5.77 0.07
C ILE A 61 -2.53 5.81 -0.84
N LYS A 62 -2.97 4.63 -1.27
CA LYS A 62 -4.18 4.40 -2.04
C LYS A 62 -5.23 3.71 -1.18
N ARG A 63 -6.39 4.33 -1.01
CA ARG A 63 -7.53 3.68 -0.34
C ARG A 63 -8.04 2.50 -1.18
N ILE A 64 -8.37 1.39 -0.53
CA ILE A 64 -9.00 0.24 -1.18
C ILE A 64 -10.26 -0.16 -0.40
N ALA A 65 -11.34 -0.47 -1.12
CA ALA A 65 -12.55 -0.99 -0.50
C ALA A 65 -12.32 -2.43 -0.05
N LYS A 66 -12.88 -2.82 1.10
CA LYS A 66 -12.76 -4.19 1.64
C LYS A 66 -13.09 -5.27 0.61
N ASP A 67 -14.09 -5.04 -0.23
CA ASP A 67 -14.51 -5.96 -1.29
C ASP A 67 -13.41 -6.23 -2.33
N LYS A 68 -12.56 -5.24 -2.62
CA LYS A 68 -11.44 -5.37 -3.53
C LYS A 68 -10.15 -5.87 -2.88
N VAL A 69 -10.10 -5.91 -1.55
CA VAL A 69 -8.91 -6.33 -0.82
C VAL A 69 -8.58 -7.79 -1.12
N GLU A 70 -9.58 -8.65 -1.11
CA GLU A 70 -9.40 -10.08 -1.38
C GLU A 70 -8.88 -10.32 -2.80
N ALA A 71 -9.48 -9.64 -3.79
CA ALA A 71 -9.01 -9.66 -5.17
C ALA A 71 -7.55 -9.18 -5.29
N TRP A 72 -7.19 -8.10 -4.58
CA TRP A 72 -5.83 -7.58 -4.59
C TRP A 72 -4.83 -8.57 -3.98
N ILE A 73 -5.17 -9.20 -2.85
CA ILE A 73 -4.34 -10.23 -2.20
C ILE A 73 -4.12 -11.42 -3.13
N GLN A 74 -5.15 -11.83 -3.87
CA GLN A 74 -5.07 -12.95 -4.80
C GLN A 74 -4.25 -12.62 -6.06
N GLU A 75 -4.35 -11.39 -6.56
CA GLU A 75 -3.56 -10.91 -7.70
C GLU A 75 -2.06 -10.79 -7.36
N HIS A 76 -1.75 -10.50 -6.09
CA HIS A 76 -0.38 -10.32 -5.58
C HIS A 76 0.10 -11.54 -4.76
N THR A 77 -0.28 -12.75 -5.18
CA THR A 77 0.06 -14.01 -4.49
C THR A 77 1.34 -14.67 -4.97
#